data_AF-A0A4R5F1Z9-F1
#
_entry.id   AF-A0A4R5F1Z9-F1
#
_cell.length_a   1.000
_cell.length_b   1.000
_cell.length_c   1.000
_cell.angle_alpha   90.00
_cell.angle_beta   90.00
_cell.angle_gamma   90.00
#
_symmetry.space_group_name_H-M   'P 1'
#
loop_
_entity.id
_entity.type
_entity.pdbx_description
1 polymer ?
#
loop_
_entity_poly.entity_id
_entity_poly.type
_entity_poly.pdbx_seq_one_letter_code
_entity_poly.pdbx_strand_id
1 'polypeptide(L)'
;MEDKISITYKNLIKFSDSILSLGSPIIDNRIEEFENIIGYKLPKDFKWFIEKNNGFSLFGNEVNGLGEEFLNASLDKVYNFEHSEVENPIPKYFLPFSPDGYGNHYCLDFSRIENEICPIVFWQHDFKYENLTEVETCNDSFVDWVNEVLIEWTLEEYNYDGTEK
;
A
#
# COMPACT_ATOMS: atom_id res chain seq x y z
N MET A 1 17.24 2.32 7.86
CA MET A 1 15.79 2.27 7.61
C MET A 1 15.18 3.67 7.61
N GLU A 2 15.31 4.46 8.69
CA GLU A 2 14.74 5.82 8.77
C GLU A 2 15.24 6.75 7.66
N ASP A 3 16.52 6.67 7.30
CA ASP A 3 17.06 7.44 6.18
C ASP A 3 16.41 7.06 4.84
N LYS A 4 16.10 5.76 4.63
CA LYS A 4 15.48 5.25 3.40
C LYS A 4 14.05 5.75 3.25
N ILE A 5 13.25 5.62 4.32
CA ILE A 5 11.87 6.15 4.38
C ILE A 5 11.85 7.64 3.99
N SER A 6 12.73 8.43 4.60
CA SER A 6 12.83 9.88 4.36
C SER A 6 13.27 10.22 2.93
N ILE A 7 14.25 9.49 2.38
CA ILE A 7 14.73 9.70 1.00
C ILE A 7 13.65 9.35 -0.02
N THR A 8 12.99 8.20 0.13
CA THR A 8 11.89 7.77 -0.75
C THR A 8 10.76 8.79 -0.73
N TYR A 9 10.34 9.24 0.45
CA TYR A 9 9.33 10.27 0.57
C TYR A 9 9.71 11.58 -0.11
N LYS A 10 10.96 12.03 0.07
CA LYS A 10 11.48 13.24 -0.60
C LYS A 10 11.50 13.10 -2.12
N ASN A 11 11.67 11.89 -2.66
CA ASN A 11 11.60 11.65 -4.08
C ASN A 11 10.15 11.63 -4.58
N LEU A 12 9.24 11.00 -3.83
CA LEU A 12 7.81 10.98 -4.14
C LEU A 12 7.23 12.41 -4.25
N ILE A 13 7.53 13.28 -3.28
CA ILE A 13 6.98 14.65 -3.28
C ILE A 13 7.63 15.60 -4.31
N LYS A 14 8.54 15.12 -5.17
CA LYS A 14 9.04 15.90 -6.31
C LYS A 14 8.07 15.92 -7.47
N PHE A 15 7.18 14.93 -7.55
CA PHE A 15 6.18 14.87 -8.60
C PHE A 15 5.16 16.00 -8.44
N SER A 16 4.70 16.54 -9.56
CA SER A 16 3.71 17.60 -9.59
C SER A 16 2.33 17.09 -9.17
N ASP A 17 1.52 18.00 -8.63
CA ASP A 17 0.14 17.72 -8.22
C ASP A 17 -0.79 17.33 -9.39
N SER A 18 -0.33 17.39 -10.64
CA SER A 18 -1.09 16.89 -11.79
C SER A 18 -1.09 15.36 -11.90
N ILE A 19 -0.11 14.71 -11.29
CA ILE A 19 0.03 13.23 -11.28
C ILE A 19 0.19 12.65 -9.88
N LEU A 20 0.55 13.47 -8.89
CA LEU A 20 0.61 13.09 -7.48
C LEU A 20 -0.59 13.65 -6.72
N SER A 21 -1.28 12.79 -5.99
CA SER A 21 -2.31 13.17 -5.03
C SER A 21 -1.92 12.68 -3.64
N LEU A 22 -1.97 13.55 -2.64
CA LEU A 22 -1.62 13.24 -1.26
C LEU A 22 -2.83 13.45 -0.35
N GLY A 23 -3.19 12.44 0.44
CA GLY A 23 -4.19 12.56 1.49
C GLY A 23 -3.71 13.47 2.63
N SER A 24 -4.67 14.01 3.40
CA SER A 24 -4.33 14.79 4.61
C SER A 24 -3.68 13.90 5.67
N PRO A 25 -2.80 14.43 6.55
CA PRO A 25 -2.21 13.63 7.62
C PRO A 25 -3.27 13.08 8.59
N ILE A 26 -3.00 11.88 9.13
CA ILE A 26 -3.79 11.32 10.24
C ILE A 26 -3.24 11.90 11.55
N ILE A 27 -4.10 12.60 12.30
CA ILE A 27 -3.74 13.22 13.59
C ILE A 27 -4.54 12.67 14.78
N ASP A 28 -5.47 11.75 14.53
CA ASP A 28 -6.29 11.08 15.53
C ASP A 28 -5.81 9.62 15.72
N ASN A 29 -6.58 8.83 16.47
CA ASN A 29 -6.24 7.47 16.87
C ASN A 29 -6.68 6.38 15.87
N ARG A 30 -7.18 6.73 14.67
CA ARG A 30 -7.75 5.74 13.74
C ARG A 30 -6.78 4.63 13.33
N ILE A 31 -5.48 4.92 13.22
CA ILE A 31 -4.47 3.88 12.92
C ILE A 31 -4.42 2.86 14.05
N GLU A 32 -4.45 3.29 15.30
CA GLU A 32 -4.43 2.39 16.46
C GLU A 32 -5.71 1.55 16.52
N GLU A 33 -6.86 2.15 16.21
CA GLU A 33 -8.14 1.44 16.09
C GLU A 33 -8.09 0.39 14.99
N PHE A 34 -7.53 0.72 13.83
CA PHE A 34 -7.36 -0.21 12.72
C PHE A 34 -6.42 -1.37 13.07
N GLU A 35 -5.26 -1.09 13.69
CA GLU A 35 -4.34 -2.12 14.19
C GLU A 35 -5.03 -3.09 15.18
N ASN A 36 -5.90 -2.55 16.05
CA ASN A 36 -6.68 -3.37 16.98
C ASN A 36 -7.73 -4.24 16.27
N ILE A 37 -8.34 -3.75 15.18
CA ILE A 37 -9.32 -4.49 14.39
C ILE A 37 -8.65 -5.67 13.65
N ILE A 38 -7.52 -5.41 12.99
CA ILE A 38 -6.82 -6.44 12.20
C ILE A 38 -5.97 -7.37 13.06
N GLY A 39 -5.65 -6.99 14.30
CA GLY A 39 -4.85 -7.79 15.22
C GLY A 39 -3.33 -7.77 14.94
N TYR A 40 -2.87 -6.84 14.09
CA TYR A 40 -1.47 -6.66 13.70
C TYR A 40 -1.05 -5.20 13.88
N LYS A 41 0.22 -4.99 14.21
CA LYS A 41 0.84 -3.67 14.11
C LYS A 41 1.25 -3.42 12.67
N LEU A 42 0.98 -2.21 12.17
CA LEU A 42 1.38 -1.87 10.83
C LEU A 42 2.92 -1.78 10.75
N PRO A 43 3.53 -2.24 9.64
CA PRO A 43 4.94 -2.03 9.38
C PRO A 43 5.33 -0.56 9.53
N LYS A 44 6.46 -0.30 10.18
CA LYS A 44 6.95 1.03 10.54
C LYS A 44 7.03 1.97 9.33
N ASP A 45 7.45 1.44 8.19
CA ASP A 45 7.60 2.19 6.95
C ASP A 45 6.25 2.52 6.30
N PHE A 46 5.32 1.57 6.22
CA PHE A 46 3.94 1.81 5.79
C PHE A 46 3.23 2.82 6.69
N LYS A 47 3.27 2.58 8.02
CA LYS A 47 2.66 3.44 9.04
C LYS A 47 3.13 4.89 8.93
N TRP A 48 4.43 5.10 8.78
CA TRP A 48 5.00 6.45 8.64
C TRP A 48 4.44 7.21 7.43
N PHE A 49 4.19 6.52 6.31
CA PHE A 49 3.60 7.14 5.12
C PHE A 49 2.13 7.50 5.34
N ILE A 50 1.31 6.57 5.84
CA ILE A 50 -0.13 6.83 6.03
C ILE A 50 -0.42 7.84 7.14
N GLU A 51 0.44 7.93 8.17
CA GLU A 51 0.38 8.98 9.19
C GLU A 51 0.55 10.37 8.56
N LYS A 52 1.48 10.48 7.60
CA LYS A 52 1.76 11.75 6.93
C LYS A 52 0.79 12.09 5.82
N ASN A 53 0.34 11.09 5.07
CA ASN A 53 -0.59 11.25 3.96
C ASN A 53 -1.57 10.09 4.03
N ASN A 54 -2.79 10.35 4.50
CA ASN A 54 -3.82 9.34 4.66
C ASN A 54 -4.26 8.81 3.28
N GLY A 55 -3.54 7.82 2.77
CA GLY A 55 -3.60 7.44 1.36
C GLY A 55 -2.94 8.45 0.44
N PHE A 56 -2.53 7.98 -0.73
CA PHE A 56 -1.96 8.80 -1.80
C PHE A 56 -1.99 8.05 -3.13
N SER A 57 -1.84 8.76 -4.25
CA SER A 57 -1.72 8.14 -5.56
C SER A 57 -0.65 8.81 -6.40
N LEU A 58 0.12 8.03 -7.15
CA LEU A 58 1.01 8.54 -8.20
C LEU A 58 0.59 7.91 -9.53
N PHE A 59 0.17 8.75 -10.47
CA PHE A 59 -0.25 8.34 -11.81
C PHE A 59 -1.25 7.17 -11.81
N GLY A 60 -2.31 7.30 -11.01
CA GLY A 60 -3.38 6.30 -10.90
C GLY A 60 -3.06 5.07 -10.04
N ASN A 61 -1.80 4.83 -9.69
CA ASN A 61 -1.44 3.80 -8.71
C ASN A 61 -1.67 4.34 -7.30
N GLU A 62 -2.61 3.74 -6.57
CA GLU A 62 -3.09 4.24 -5.29
C GLU A 62 -2.59 3.41 -4.09
N VAL A 63 -2.40 4.09 -2.97
CA VAL A 63 -2.27 3.50 -1.63
C VAL A 63 -3.49 3.90 -0.84
N ASN A 64 -4.27 2.92 -0.40
CA ASN A 64 -5.53 3.14 0.30
C ASN A 64 -5.31 3.86 1.64
N GLY A 65 -6.11 4.91 1.87
CA GLY A 65 -6.21 5.61 3.15
C GLY A 65 -7.21 4.94 4.10
N LEU A 66 -7.34 5.51 5.28
CA LEU A 66 -8.19 5.02 6.35
C LEU A 66 -9.16 6.12 6.84
N GLY A 67 -10.45 5.83 6.79
CA GLY A 67 -11.51 6.74 7.27
C GLY A 67 -12.74 6.77 6.37
N GLU A 68 -13.83 7.32 6.89
CA GLU A 68 -15.12 7.41 6.19
C GLU A 68 -15.03 8.21 4.88
N GLU A 69 -14.05 9.12 4.77
CA GLU A 69 -13.78 9.90 3.56
C GLU A 69 -13.44 9.04 2.33
N PHE A 70 -12.99 7.79 2.54
CA PHE A 70 -12.69 6.85 1.45
C PHE A 70 -13.84 5.88 1.15
N LEU A 71 -14.96 5.94 1.87
CA LEU A 71 -16.10 5.04 1.70
C LEU A 71 -15.66 3.56 1.66
N ASN A 72 -16.00 2.83 0.58
CA ASN A 72 -15.62 1.42 0.41
C ASN A 72 -14.14 1.22 0.08
N ALA A 73 -13.41 2.28 -0.30
CA ALA A 73 -11.97 2.23 -0.55
C ALA A 73 -11.14 2.46 0.73
N SER A 74 -11.77 2.71 1.88
CA SER A 74 -11.07 2.78 3.16
C SER A 74 -10.40 1.43 3.48
N LEU A 75 -9.17 1.47 3.97
CA LEU A 75 -8.33 0.29 4.21
C LEU A 75 -9.02 -0.75 5.12
N ASP A 76 -9.83 -0.33 6.10
CA ASP A 76 -10.63 -1.23 6.95
C ASP A 76 -11.77 -1.90 6.17
N LYS A 77 -12.39 -1.21 5.21
CA LYS A 77 -13.45 -1.76 4.36
C LYS A 77 -12.88 -2.73 3.34
N VAL A 78 -11.79 -2.34 2.67
CA VAL A 78 -11.06 -3.21 1.74
C VAL A 78 -10.58 -4.47 2.45
N TYR A 79 -9.97 -4.32 3.63
CA TYR A 79 -9.57 -5.48 4.45
C TYR A 79 -10.77 -6.39 4.74
N ASN A 80 -11.91 -5.88 5.20
CA ASN A 80 -13.05 -6.77 5.48
C ASN A 80 -13.61 -7.46 4.22
N PHE A 81 -13.73 -6.72 3.12
CA PHE A 81 -14.29 -7.21 1.86
C PHE A 81 -13.43 -8.30 1.23
N GLU A 82 -12.13 -8.03 1.01
CA GLU A 82 -11.20 -8.95 0.33
C GLU A 82 -10.95 -10.25 1.12
N HIS A 83 -11.21 -10.24 2.43
CA HIS A 83 -11.04 -11.42 3.28
C HIS A 83 -12.32 -12.25 3.47
N SER A 84 -13.50 -11.72 3.13
CA SER A 84 -14.78 -12.31 3.56
C SER A 84 -15.87 -12.35 2.50
N GLU A 85 -15.81 -11.49 1.48
CA GLU A 85 -16.92 -11.26 0.55
C GLU A 85 -16.62 -11.67 -0.90
N VAL A 86 -15.36 -11.94 -1.24
CA VAL A 86 -14.92 -12.34 -2.58
C VAL A 86 -14.88 -13.86 -2.77
N GLU A 87 -14.91 -14.32 -4.03
CA GLU A 87 -14.86 -15.76 -4.35
C GLU A 87 -13.51 -16.42 -4.01
N ASN A 88 -12.42 -15.65 -4.08
CA ASN A 88 -11.06 -16.08 -3.77
C ASN A 88 -10.47 -15.19 -2.66
N PRO A 89 -10.78 -15.47 -1.38
CA PRO A 89 -10.43 -14.60 -0.26
C PRO A 89 -8.92 -14.49 -0.03
N ILE A 90 -8.46 -13.27 0.21
CA ILE A 90 -7.10 -12.98 0.67
C ILE A 90 -6.91 -13.58 2.08
N PRO A 91 -5.75 -14.19 2.40
CA PRO A 91 -5.44 -14.64 3.77
C PRO A 91 -5.35 -13.47 4.77
N LYS A 92 -5.91 -13.61 5.98
CA LYS A 92 -6.00 -12.53 7.01
C LYS A 92 -4.70 -11.82 7.39
N TYR A 93 -3.56 -12.45 7.16
CA TYR A 93 -2.24 -11.87 7.43
C TYR A 93 -1.67 -11.11 6.22
N PHE A 94 -2.37 -11.04 5.10
CA PHE A 94 -2.07 -10.17 3.97
C PHE A 94 -3.00 -8.95 4.05
N LEU A 95 -2.45 -7.77 4.28
CA LEU A 95 -3.24 -6.53 4.22
C LEU A 95 -3.21 -5.97 2.80
N PRO A 96 -4.31 -6.05 2.01
CA PRO A 96 -4.40 -5.37 0.72
C PRO A 96 -4.37 -3.85 0.94
N PHE A 97 -3.42 -3.16 0.31
CA PHE A 97 -3.24 -1.71 0.48
C PHE A 97 -3.18 -0.93 -0.84
N SER A 98 -3.07 -1.62 -1.97
CA SER A 98 -2.99 -1.01 -3.30
C SER A 98 -3.61 -1.95 -4.34
N PRO A 99 -4.84 -1.69 -4.82
CA PRO A 99 -5.46 -2.44 -5.90
C PRO A 99 -4.84 -2.08 -7.26
N ASP A 100 -4.82 -3.03 -8.18
CA ASP A 100 -4.37 -2.81 -9.57
C ASP A 100 -5.51 -2.40 -10.52
N GLY A 101 -6.75 -2.28 -10.01
CA GLY A 101 -7.95 -1.95 -10.78
C GLY A 101 -8.60 -3.13 -11.52
N TYR A 102 -8.00 -4.32 -11.48
CA TYR A 102 -8.53 -5.55 -12.08
C TYR A 102 -8.85 -6.64 -11.04
N GLY A 103 -8.88 -6.28 -9.76
CA GLY A 103 -9.17 -7.17 -8.64
C GLY A 103 -7.94 -7.73 -7.94
N ASN A 104 -6.73 -7.50 -8.48
CA ASN A 104 -5.50 -7.92 -7.83
C ASN A 104 -5.04 -6.85 -6.85
N HIS A 105 -4.24 -7.26 -5.87
CA HIS A 105 -3.79 -6.38 -4.81
C HIS A 105 -2.32 -6.60 -4.46
N TYR A 106 -1.58 -5.50 -4.31
CA TYR A 106 -0.39 -5.53 -3.47
C TYR A 106 -0.81 -5.59 -2.01
N CYS A 107 -0.17 -6.50 -1.27
CA CYS A 107 -0.48 -6.75 0.12
C CYS A 107 0.77 -6.71 1.00
N LEU A 108 0.63 -6.18 2.22
CA LEU A 108 1.65 -6.30 3.27
C LEU A 108 1.52 -7.70 3.90
N ASP A 109 2.59 -8.48 3.91
CA ASP A 109 2.56 -9.82 4.51
C ASP A 109 3.00 -9.83 5.98
N PHE A 110 2.01 -9.75 6.86
CA PHE A 110 2.22 -9.75 8.30
C PHE A 110 2.77 -11.06 8.87
N SER A 111 2.69 -12.17 8.14
CA SER A 111 3.27 -13.44 8.59
C SER A 111 4.80 -13.42 8.60
N ARG A 112 5.40 -12.46 7.89
CA ARG A 112 6.85 -12.27 7.74
C ARG A 112 7.34 -10.93 8.29
N ILE A 113 6.72 -10.43 9.37
CA ILE A 113 7.22 -9.22 10.04
C ILE A 113 8.56 -9.50 10.71
N GLU A 114 9.59 -8.75 10.33
CA GLU A 114 10.92 -8.76 10.91
C GLU A 114 11.41 -7.31 11.09
N ASN A 115 11.94 -6.95 12.27
CA ASN A 115 12.42 -5.59 12.56
C ASN A 115 11.41 -4.47 12.22
N GLU A 116 10.13 -4.69 12.52
CA GLU A 116 9.02 -3.76 12.26
C GLU A 116 8.74 -3.49 10.77
N ILE A 117 9.29 -4.26 9.83
CA ILE A 117 8.95 -4.22 8.41
C ILE A 117 8.45 -5.59 7.95
N CYS A 118 7.81 -5.64 6.78
CA CYS A 118 7.42 -6.89 6.14
C CYS A 118 7.50 -6.77 4.62
N PRO A 119 7.61 -7.90 3.90
CA PRO A 119 7.59 -7.89 2.44
C PRO A 119 6.22 -7.54 1.88
N ILE A 120 6.23 -7.14 0.61
CA ILE A 120 5.05 -6.91 -0.21
C ILE A 120 4.85 -8.12 -1.11
N VAL A 121 3.62 -8.63 -1.16
CA VAL A 121 3.21 -9.71 -2.04
C VAL A 121 2.15 -9.25 -3.03
N PHE A 122 2.03 -9.92 -4.17
CA PHE A 122 0.98 -9.65 -5.15
C PHE A 122 -0.04 -10.80 -5.19
N TRP A 123 -1.26 -10.48 -4.77
CA TRP A 123 -2.39 -11.40 -4.77
C TRP A 123 -3.20 -11.28 -6.05
N GLN A 124 -3.26 -12.37 -6.82
CA GLN A 124 -4.08 -12.46 -8.01
C GLN A 124 -5.44 -13.09 -7.69
N HIS A 125 -6.52 -12.34 -7.92
CA HIS A 125 -7.86 -12.77 -7.54
C HIS A 125 -8.36 -13.97 -8.38
N ASP A 126 -7.89 -14.08 -9.63
CA ASP A 126 -8.28 -15.12 -10.59
C ASP A 126 -7.36 -16.35 -10.55
N PHE A 127 -6.32 -16.33 -9.71
CA PHE A 127 -5.40 -17.45 -9.53
C PHE A 127 -5.75 -18.30 -8.31
N LYS A 128 -5.77 -19.62 -8.51
CA LYS A 128 -5.96 -20.60 -7.42
C LYS A 128 -4.61 -21.08 -6.91
N TYR A 129 -4.20 -20.55 -5.77
CA TYR A 129 -2.99 -20.98 -5.07
C TYR A 129 -3.19 -22.33 -4.41
N GLU A 130 -2.36 -23.32 -4.74
CA GLU A 130 -2.34 -24.60 -3.99
C GLU A 130 -1.63 -24.40 -2.64
N ASN A 131 -0.63 -23.50 -2.62
CA ASN A 131 0.10 -23.09 -1.45
C ASN A 131 0.39 -21.59 -1.48
N LEU A 132 0.27 -20.92 -0.34
CA LEU A 132 0.54 -19.49 -0.22
C LEU A 132 2.02 -19.12 -0.42
N THR A 133 2.94 -20.10 -0.43
CA THR A 133 4.33 -19.90 -0.87
C THR A 133 4.46 -19.59 -2.36
N GLU A 134 3.41 -19.83 -3.15
CA GLU A 134 3.35 -19.51 -4.59
C GLU A 134 2.99 -18.05 -4.84
N VAL A 135 2.47 -17.35 -3.82
CA VAL A 135 2.17 -15.92 -3.92
C VAL A 135 3.49 -15.17 -4.09
N GLU A 136 3.57 -14.38 -5.16
CA GLU A 136 4.77 -13.64 -5.51
C GLU A 136 5.12 -12.64 -4.42
N THR A 137 6.39 -12.62 -4.00
CA THR A 137 6.96 -11.52 -3.21
C THR A 137 7.58 -10.52 -4.16
N CYS A 138 7.00 -9.32 -4.25
CA CYS A 138 7.43 -8.29 -5.19
C CYS A 138 8.54 -7.41 -4.62
N ASN A 139 8.47 -7.07 -3.33
CA ASN A 139 9.41 -6.16 -2.69
C ASN A 139 9.67 -6.58 -1.24
N ASP A 140 10.88 -6.27 -0.75
CA ASP A 140 11.29 -6.58 0.62
C ASP A 140 10.63 -5.70 1.68
N SER A 141 10.09 -4.54 1.30
CA SER A 141 9.45 -3.58 2.20
C SER A 141 8.49 -2.65 1.44
N PHE A 142 7.66 -1.91 2.17
CA PHE A 142 6.76 -0.93 1.56
C PHE A 142 7.53 0.20 0.87
N VAL A 143 8.62 0.67 1.48
CA VAL A 143 9.44 1.71 0.84
C VAL A 143 10.18 1.22 -0.40
N ASP A 144 10.51 -0.07 -0.48
CA ASP A 144 11.03 -0.65 -1.72
C ASP A 144 9.96 -0.63 -2.82
N TRP A 145 8.73 -1.02 -2.48
CA TRP A 145 7.60 -0.95 -3.40
C TRP A 145 7.31 0.49 -3.85
N VAL A 146 7.31 1.49 -2.95
CA VAL A 146 7.11 2.90 -3.35
C VAL A 146 8.23 3.38 -4.30
N ASN A 147 9.49 3.01 -4.04
CA ASN A 147 10.59 3.41 -4.93
C ASN A 147 10.44 2.79 -6.31
N GLU A 148 10.23 1.47 -6.39
CA GLU A 148 10.20 0.75 -7.66
C GLU A 148 8.88 0.99 -8.40
N VAL A 149 7.77 0.58 -7.79
CA VAL A 149 6.45 0.49 -8.45
C VAL A 149 5.84 1.87 -8.68
N LEU A 150 5.99 2.80 -7.73
CA LEU A 150 5.46 4.15 -7.91
C LEU A 150 6.47 5.05 -8.60
N ILE A 151 7.66 5.25 -8.03
CA ILE A 151 8.57 6.29 -8.49
C ILE A 151 9.30 5.88 -9.78
N GLU A 152 9.96 4.73 -9.81
CA GLU A 152 10.79 4.31 -10.95
C GLU A 152 9.93 4.05 -12.19
N TRP A 153 8.85 3.28 -12.08
CA TRP A 153 7.96 3.00 -13.21
C TRP A 153 7.31 4.28 -13.76
N THR A 154 6.86 5.19 -12.90
CA THR A 154 6.34 6.49 -13.37
C THR A 154 7.42 7.28 -14.10
N LEU A 155 8.68 7.24 -13.65
CA LEU A 155 9.78 7.90 -14.33
C LEU A 155 10.17 7.26 -15.66
N GLU A 156 9.70 6.07 -16.01
CA GLU A 156 9.92 5.50 -17.35
C GLU A 156 9.11 6.24 -18.40
N GLU A 157 7.90 6.70 -18.04
CA GLU A 157 6.93 7.31 -18.96
C GLU A 157 6.77 8.82 -18.75
N TYR A 158 6.97 9.32 -17.53
CA TYR A 158 6.72 10.71 -17.14
C TYR A 158 7.95 11.37 -16.52
N ASN A 159 8.01 12.70 -16.61
CA ASN A 159 8.92 13.54 -15.85
C ASN A 159 8.29 13.94 -14.51
N TYR A 160 9.09 14.46 -13.58
CA TYR A 160 8.59 14.97 -12.30
C TYR A 160 7.52 16.05 -12.44
N ASP A 161 7.51 16.83 -13.52
CA ASP A 161 6.49 17.86 -13.75
C ASP A 161 5.16 17.29 -14.31
N GLY A 162 5.08 15.99 -14.55
CA GLY A 162 3.91 15.30 -15.09
C GLY A 162 3.82 15.28 -16.62
N THR A 163 4.85 15.76 -17.32
CA THR A 163 4.93 15.64 -18.79
C THR A 163 5.39 14.25 -19.21
N GLU A 164 4.77 13.70 -20.26
CA GLU A 164 5.18 12.46 -20.92
C GLU A 164 6.56 12.60 -21.58
N LYS A 165 7.28 11.48 -21.70
CA LYS A 165 8.60 11.40 -22.35
C LYS A 165 8.54 11.12 -23.85
#